data_AF-A0A6M3XZB4-F1
#
_entry.id   AF-A0A6M3XZB4-F1
#
_cell.length_a   1.000
_cell.length_b   1.000
_cell.length_c   1.000
_cell.angle_alpha   90.00
_cell.angle_beta   90.00
_cell.angle_gamma   90.00
#
_symmetry.space_group_name_H-M   'P 1'
#
loop_
_entity.id
_entity.type
_entity.pdbx_description
1 polymer ?
#
loop_
_entity_poly.entity_id
_entity_poly.type
_entity_poly.pdbx_seq_one_letter_code
_entity_poly.pdbx_strand_id
1 'polypeptide(L)'
;MLRKRVIYITPKADMGTDYRAVCEYFGGAVIDIGNGISNINPLQILYDEQAHGDLIRVFDDHFELLTQFFQVLFEGLSINMTNYISESLIETYKQKGIIRGIPETWTNKTDFPTMLDLREVWIEDSKDTKNVTAKALADKSFLFTTSWSFMNRPTNINLSSDFIVCDISSVPESLKDALNVFTTGLMGLRFRTDTKKGTVLMIDEGAVFLRNQKLSTFLLRALTQGRSFGVSLWLATQQPSDLQKVNLSEEFRTNMPLSIILGNMRSDTVDIVKGFFKLDENATNDLLSAGVGEGLLLAGEEVIPIKFKPSMLEEEIIKRRLNNKIASVHDGIKLIHDGLLNLVTEHGLIMQDWIDGDDSTLSQLGYEPRRVQRAIGSGLIRAWIKTDIMNGEMVMNQSIDHYSTILQIAGWLQQHGIMVDIQHLDGPDIAFKISEQQYYVEFEHGEQSPQILQQKKQDTSNGRLVFVGTSSNIKYLYRNVGETDTYKRGQQLADFLDSIIESNST
;
A
#
# COMPACT_ATOMS: atom_id res chain seq x y z
N MET A 1 19.30 -3.44 -13.75
CA MET A 1 18.00 -3.05 -14.35
C MET A 1 17.32 -4.30 -14.89
N LEU A 2 16.05 -4.51 -14.58
CA LEU A 2 15.31 -5.72 -14.97
C LEU A 2 15.16 -5.79 -16.50
N ARG A 3 15.41 -6.98 -17.09
CA ARG A 3 15.20 -7.22 -18.54
C ARG A 3 13.72 -7.34 -18.93
N LYS A 4 12.83 -7.40 -17.93
CA LYS A 4 11.38 -7.48 -18.07
C LYS A 4 10.73 -6.42 -17.19
N ARG A 5 9.51 -6.03 -17.54
CA ARG A 5 8.62 -5.29 -16.65
C ARG A 5 7.93 -6.28 -15.72
N VAL A 6 7.73 -5.94 -14.47
CA VAL A 6 7.03 -6.74 -13.46
C VAL A 6 5.89 -5.92 -12.91
N ILE A 7 4.71 -6.52 -12.87
CA ILE A 7 3.56 -5.97 -12.17
C ILE A 7 3.12 -7.02 -11.16
N TYR A 8 3.13 -6.67 -9.89
CA TYR A 8 2.74 -7.53 -8.78
C TYR A 8 1.45 -7.00 -8.17
N ILE A 9 0.38 -7.79 -8.20
CA ILE A 9 -0.89 -7.47 -7.53
C ILE A 9 -0.96 -8.24 -6.23
N THR A 10 -1.32 -7.58 -5.14
CA THR A 10 -1.66 -8.26 -3.90
C THR A 10 -2.97 -7.71 -3.31
N PRO A 11 -3.99 -8.58 -3.10
CA PRO A 11 -5.21 -8.23 -2.40
C PRO A 11 -5.09 -8.34 -0.88
N LYS A 12 -3.90 -8.68 -0.36
CA LYS A 12 -3.68 -8.95 1.06
C LYS A 12 -2.51 -8.13 1.58
N ALA A 13 -2.71 -7.52 2.75
CA ALA A 13 -1.61 -6.97 3.52
C ALA A 13 -0.80 -8.17 4.03
N ASP A 14 0.32 -8.48 3.38
CA ASP A 14 1.23 -9.52 3.83
C ASP A 14 2.03 -9.00 5.04
N MET A 15 1.90 -9.68 6.19
CA MET A 15 2.63 -9.35 7.41
C MET A 15 3.99 -10.07 7.51
N GLY A 16 4.23 -11.09 6.68
CA GLY A 16 5.45 -11.89 6.71
C GLY A 16 6.47 -11.58 5.60
N THR A 17 5.99 -11.06 4.46
CA THR A 17 6.80 -10.67 3.31
C THR A 17 6.61 -9.19 3.03
N ASP A 18 7.69 -8.41 3.08
CA ASP A 18 7.63 -7.00 2.71
C ASP A 18 7.83 -6.82 1.21
N TYR A 19 6.75 -6.99 0.44
CA TYR A 19 6.76 -6.72 -1.00
C TYR A 19 7.06 -5.25 -1.33
N ARG A 20 6.82 -4.32 -0.39
CA ARG A 20 7.19 -2.91 -0.57
C ARG A 20 8.71 -2.77 -0.51
N ALA A 21 9.40 -3.47 0.40
CA ALA A 21 10.85 -3.53 0.44
C ALA A 21 11.46 -4.15 -0.83
N VAL A 22 10.82 -5.20 -1.38
CA VAL A 22 11.21 -5.77 -2.68
C VAL A 22 11.06 -4.72 -3.79
N CYS A 23 9.93 -4.02 -3.82
CA CYS A 23 9.65 -2.95 -4.78
C CYS A 23 10.71 -1.83 -4.68
N GLU A 24 10.99 -1.35 -3.47
CA GLU A 24 11.98 -0.32 -3.17
C GLU A 24 13.38 -0.72 -3.64
N TYR A 25 13.81 -1.96 -3.35
CA TYR A 25 15.11 -2.48 -3.78
C TYR A 25 15.29 -2.44 -5.31
N PHE A 26 14.21 -2.67 -6.07
CA PHE A 26 14.23 -2.60 -7.53
C PHE A 26 13.98 -1.19 -8.11
N GLY A 27 13.83 -0.16 -7.26
CA GLY A 27 13.44 1.19 -7.69
C GLY A 27 12.04 1.21 -8.31
N GLY A 28 11.17 0.34 -7.79
CA GLY A 28 9.80 0.15 -8.23
C GLY A 28 8.86 1.28 -7.79
N ALA A 29 7.62 1.20 -8.24
CA ALA A 29 6.53 2.06 -7.76
C ALA A 29 5.46 1.22 -7.07
N VAL A 30 5.00 1.66 -5.91
CA VAL A 30 3.85 1.06 -5.22
C VAL A 30 2.62 1.91 -5.51
N ILE A 31 1.57 1.27 -6.03
CA ILE A 31 0.22 1.81 -6.17
C ILE A 31 -0.57 1.32 -4.96
N ASP A 32 -0.95 2.22 -4.07
CA ASP A 32 -1.80 1.91 -2.92
C ASP A 32 -3.23 2.27 -3.28
N ILE A 33 -3.98 1.27 -3.74
CA ILE A 33 -5.36 1.48 -4.15
C ILE A 33 -6.20 1.44 -2.86
N GLY A 34 -6.62 2.61 -2.39
CA GLY A 34 -7.33 2.79 -1.13
C GLY A 34 -6.90 4.10 -0.47
N ASN A 35 -6.91 4.17 0.87
CA ASN A 35 -6.58 5.40 1.60
C ASN A 35 -5.06 5.69 1.74
N GLY A 36 -4.19 4.91 1.10
CA GLY A 36 -2.72 5.10 1.18
C GLY A 36 -2.20 6.35 0.47
N ILE A 37 -0.91 6.65 0.63
CA ILE A 37 -0.27 7.90 0.15
C ILE A 37 -0.08 7.89 -1.39
N SER A 38 0.22 6.72 -1.96
CA SER A 38 0.49 6.56 -3.38
C SER A 38 -0.79 6.21 -4.13
N ASN A 39 -1.23 7.04 -5.06
CA ASN A 39 -2.52 6.93 -5.72
C ASN A 39 -2.38 6.90 -7.24
N ILE A 40 -3.34 6.25 -7.91
CA ILE A 40 -3.58 6.40 -9.33
C ILE A 40 -4.97 7.00 -9.56
N ASN A 41 -5.05 8.08 -10.34
CA ASN A 41 -6.32 8.64 -10.78
C ASN A 41 -6.97 7.68 -11.80
N PRO A 42 -8.18 7.14 -11.55
CA PRO A 42 -8.82 6.23 -12.49
C PRO A 42 -9.09 6.83 -13.87
N LEU A 43 -9.28 8.15 -13.94
CA LEU A 43 -9.51 8.88 -15.19
C LEU A 43 -8.22 9.32 -15.87
N GLN A 44 -7.04 8.96 -15.37
CA GLN A 44 -5.80 9.20 -16.10
C GLN A 44 -5.61 8.16 -17.20
N ILE A 45 -5.47 8.62 -18.45
CA ILE A 45 -5.08 7.75 -19.57
C ILE A 45 -3.62 7.35 -19.37
N LEU A 46 -3.37 6.05 -19.32
CA LEU A 46 -2.01 5.54 -19.29
C LEU A 46 -1.41 5.57 -20.70
N TYR A 47 -0.60 6.59 -20.93
CA TYR A 47 0.09 6.81 -22.18
C TYR A 47 1.61 6.74 -21.95
N ASP A 48 2.26 5.82 -22.66
CA ASP A 48 3.71 5.80 -22.78
C ASP A 48 4.09 6.58 -24.04
N GLU A 49 4.72 7.75 -23.87
CA GLU A 49 5.15 8.61 -24.98
C GLU A 49 6.09 7.90 -25.97
N GLN A 50 6.72 6.81 -25.54
CA GLN A 50 7.62 6.01 -26.39
C GLN A 50 6.90 4.86 -27.10
N ALA A 51 5.60 4.68 -26.86
CA ALA A 51 4.82 3.62 -27.49
C ALA A 51 4.68 3.81 -29.00
N HIS A 52 4.76 2.72 -29.74
CA HIS A 52 4.51 2.69 -31.19
C HIS A 52 3.20 1.93 -31.47
N GLY A 53 2.30 2.51 -32.26
CA GLY A 53 1.06 1.83 -32.66
C GLY A 53 -0.12 2.78 -32.88
N ASP A 54 -1.32 2.21 -32.91
CA ASP A 54 -2.57 2.96 -32.97
C ASP A 54 -2.86 3.59 -31.60
N LEU A 55 -2.43 4.85 -31.43
CA LEU A 55 -2.59 5.58 -30.17
C LEU A 55 -4.06 5.86 -29.86
N ILE A 56 -4.91 6.01 -30.87
CA ILE A 56 -6.34 6.27 -30.67
C ILE A 56 -6.98 5.10 -29.93
N ARG A 57 -6.53 3.88 -30.21
CA ARG A 57 -6.99 2.69 -29.50
C ARG A 57 -6.69 2.71 -28.00
N VAL A 58 -5.61 3.36 -27.56
CA VAL A 58 -5.31 3.51 -26.12
C VAL A 58 -6.42 4.29 -25.42
N PHE A 59 -6.90 5.36 -26.05
CA PHE A 59 -8.03 6.14 -25.54
C PHE A 59 -9.32 5.29 -25.51
N ASP A 60 -9.60 4.56 -26.59
CA ASP A 60 -10.81 3.72 -26.68
C ASP A 60 -10.81 2.59 -25.64
N ASP A 61 -9.70 1.86 -25.52
CA ASP A 61 -9.53 0.78 -24.55
C ASP A 61 -9.64 1.32 -23.10
N HIS A 62 -9.14 2.54 -22.84
CA HIS A 62 -9.30 3.22 -21.54
C HIS A 62 -10.74 3.59 -21.23
N PHE A 63 -11.48 4.14 -22.19
CA PHE A 63 -12.90 4.46 -22.02
C PHE A 63 -13.76 3.20 -21.86
N GLU A 64 -13.41 2.11 -22.54
CA GLU A 64 -14.05 0.80 -22.35
C GLU A 64 -13.78 0.28 -20.92
N LEU A 65 -12.56 0.39 -20.43
CA LEU A 65 -12.21 0.05 -19.04
C LEU A 65 -13.04 0.87 -18.04
N LEU A 66 -13.16 2.18 -18.23
CA LEU A 66 -13.98 3.03 -17.37
C LEU A 66 -15.45 2.61 -17.39
N THR A 67 -15.99 2.25 -18.55
CA THR A 67 -17.37 1.76 -18.67
C THR A 67 -17.56 0.46 -17.89
N GLN A 68 -16.63 -0.50 -18.03
CA GLN A 68 -16.67 -1.75 -17.27
C GLN A 68 -16.53 -1.51 -15.77
N PHE A 69 -15.65 -0.59 -15.37
CA PHE A 69 -15.47 -0.16 -13.98
C PHE A 69 -16.77 0.39 -13.40
N PHE A 70 -17.42 1.36 -14.05
CA PHE A 70 -18.68 1.95 -13.57
C PHE A 70 -19.84 0.95 -13.52
N GLN A 71 -19.91 0.00 -14.47
CA GLN A 71 -20.90 -1.06 -14.47
C GLN A 71 -20.82 -1.96 -13.23
N VAL A 72 -19.60 -2.23 -12.76
CA VAL A 72 -19.38 -3.01 -11.53
C VAL A 72 -19.57 -2.13 -10.30
N LEU A 73 -19.07 -0.90 -10.34
CA LEU A 73 -19.13 0.04 -9.21
C LEU A 73 -20.55 0.39 -8.78
N PHE A 74 -21.44 0.67 -9.74
CA PHE A 74 -22.75 1.25 -9.45
C PHE A 74 -23.92 0.29 -9.42
N GLU A 75 -23.70 -1.01 -9.67
CA GLU A 75 -24.68 -2.11 -9.73
C GLU A 75 -26.06 -1.76 -10.36
N GLY A 76 -26.44 -2.47 -11.42
CA GLY A 76 -27.77 -2.28 -12.03
C GLY A 76 -27.93 -0.98 -12.80
N LEU A 77 -26.86 -0.47 -13.43
CA LEU A 77 -26.96 0.64 -14.38
C LEU A 77 -27.88 0.28 -15.55
N SER A 78 -28.76 1.20 -15.92
CA SER A 78 -29.55 1.08 -17.14
C SER A 78 -28.71 1.39 -18.39
N ILE A 79 -29.21 1.03 -19.57
CA ILE A 79 -28.57 1.39 -20.85
C ILE A 79 -28.43 2.92 -20.96
N ASN A 80 -29.47 3.67 -20.58
CA ASN A 80 -29.44 5.13 -20.60
C ASN A 80 -28.37 5.69 -19.65
N MET A 81 -28.24 5.13 -18.44
CA MET A 81 -27.17 5.55 -17.51
C MET A 81 -25.79 5.24 -18.07
N THR A 82 -25.60 4.06 -18.67
CA THR A 82 -24.31 3.65 -19.25
C THR A 82 -23.89 4.55 -20.41
N ASN A 83 -24.83 4.87 -21.31
CA ASN A 83 -24.58 5.80 -22.42
C ASN A 83 -24.24 7.20 -21.90
N TYR A 84 -25.00 7.69 -20.92
CA TYR A 84 -24.80 9.02 -20.35
C TYR A 84 -23.50 9.14 -19.54
N ILE A 85 -23.05 8.08 -18.85
CA ILE A 85 -21.69 8.02 -18.28
C ILE A 85 -20.64 8.21 -19.37
N SER A 86 -20.81 7.57 -20.53
CA SER A 86 -19.85 7.67 -21.64
C SER A 86 -19.82 9.09 -22.24
N GLU A 87 -20.99 9.72 -22.42
CA GLU A 87 -21.11 11.10 -22.91
C GLU A 87 -20.48 12.10 -21.94
N SER A 88 -20.82 12.01 -20.66
CA SER A 88 -20.27 12.87 -19.60
C SER A 88 -18.76 12.70 -19.44
N LEU A 89 -18.22 11.47 -19.52
CA LEU A 89 -16.77 11.26 -19.56
C LEU A 89 -16.12 12.04 -20.71
N ILE A 90 -16.65 11.94 -21.93
CA ILE A 90 -16.11 12.68 -23.08
C ILE A 90 -16.13 14.20 -22.81
N GLU A 91 -17.21 14.70 -22.21
CA GLU A 91 -17.32 16.11 -21.84
C GLU A 91 -16.28 16.52 -20.78
N THR A 92 -16.15 15.77 -19.69
CA THR A 92 -15.21 16.08 -18.60
C THR A 92 -13.76 16.11 -19.11
N TYR A 93 -13.38 15.17 -19.99
CA TYR A 93 -12.03 15.19 -20.59
C TYR A 93 -11.85 16.40 -21.51
N LYS A 94 -12.86 16.78 -22.30
CA LYS A 94 -12.80 17.98 -23.15
C LYS A 94 -12.65 19.26 -22.34
N GLN A 95 -13.30 19.38 -21.17
CA GLN A 95 -13.16 20.53 -20.28
C GLN A 95 -11.71 20.70 -19.77
N LYS A 96 -10.96 19.60 -19.64
CA LYS A 96 -9.52 19.59 -19.33
C LYS A 96 -8.61 19.70 -20.56
N GLY A 97 -9.18 19.91 -21.75
CA GLY A 97 -8.43 20.00 -23.00
C GLY A 97 -7.91 18.67 -23.54
N ILE A 98 -8.39 17.54 -23.02
CA ILE A 98 -7.99 16.20 -23.45
C ILE A 98 -8.91 15.71 -24.56
N ILE A 99 -8.33 15.37 -25.72
CA ILE A 99 -9.10 15.06 -26.93
C ILE A 99 -8.62 13.74 -27.53
N ARG A 100 -9.56 12.84 -27.85
CA ARG A 100 -9.33 11.51 -28.46
C ARG A 100 -8.45 11.53 -29.72
N GLY A 101 -8.51 12.59 -30.51
CA GLY A 101 -7.74 12.73 -31.75
C GLY A 101 -6.37 13.37 -31.60
N ILE A 102 -5.97 13.77 -30.37
CA ILE A 102 -4.75 14.56 -30.12
C ILE A 102 -3.98 13.90 -28.95
N PRO A 103 -3.22 12.82 -29.19
CA PRO A 103 -2.49 12.08 -28.16
C PRO A 103 -1.50 12.94 -27.35
N GLU A 104 -1.03 14.05 -27.91
CA GLU A 104 -0.17 15.03 -27.24
C GLU A 104 -0.85 15.69 -26.03
N THR A 105 -2.17 15.56 -25.91
CA THR A 105 -2.92 16.01 -24.73
C THR A 105 -2.89 14.99 -23.58
N TRP A 106 -2.40 13.76 -23.77
CA TRP A 106 -2.47 12.67 -22.78
C TRP A 106 -1.17 12.47 -22.00
N THR A 107 -0.30 13.47 -21.96
CA THR A 107 1.00 13.37 -21.28
C THR A 107 0.85 13.32 -19.76
N ASN A 108 1.86 12.79 -19.06
CA ASN A 108 1.89 12.77 -17.60
C ASN A 108 1.92 14.17 -16.95
N LYS A 109 2.12 15.24 -17.74
CA LYS A 109 2.07 16.64 -17.28
C LYS A 109 0.67 17.25 -17.41
N THR A 110 -0.26 16.56 -18.06
CA THR A 110 -1.63 17.02 -18.24
C THR A 110 -2.39 16.95 -16.92
N ASP A 111 -3.20 17.97 -16.64
CA ASP A 111 -4.17 17.95 -15.54
C ASP A 111 -5.38 17.08 -15.95
N PHE A 112 -5.29 15.77 -15.68
CA PHE A 112 -6.37 14.83 -15.96
C PHE A 112 -7.59 15.11 -15.07
N PRO A 113 -8.82 14.91 -15.59
CA PRO A 113 -10.02 15.05 -14.77
C PRO A 113 -10.03 14.02 -13.64
N THR A 114 -10.71 14.33 -12.56
CA THR A 114 -10.94 13.46 -11.40
C THR A 114 -12.39 12.98 -11.39
N MET A 115 -12.72 12.01 -10.52
CA MET A 115 -14.12 11.58 -10.39
C MET A 115 -15.03 12.70 -9.86
N LEU A 116 -14.48 13.74 -9.20
CA LEU A 116 -15.24 14.93 -8.82
C LEU A 116 -15.57 15.82 -10.01
N ASP A 117 -14.63 16.02 -10.94
CA ASP A 117 -14.91 16.77 -12.18
C ASP A 117 -16.04 16.09 -12.98
N LEU A 118 -16.01 14.76 -13.07
CA LEU A 118 -17.08 13.99 -13.71
C LEU A 118 -18.41 14.12 -12.96
N ARG A 119 -18.36 14.05 -11.62
CA ARG A 119 -19.53 14.20 -10.77
C ARG A 119 -20.14 15.61 -10.89
N GLU A 120 -19.34 16.66 -11.03
CA GLU A 120 -19.85 18.02 -11.24
C GLU A 120 -20.68 18.12 -12.51
N VAL A 121 -20.27 17.50 -13.62
CA VAL A 121 -21.09 17.41 -14.84
C VAL A 121 -22.47 16.81 -14.52
N TRP A 122 -22.53 15.71 -13.75
CA TRP A 122 -23.80 15.09 -13.36
C TRP A 122 -24.63 15.97 -12.42
N ILE A 123 -24.01 16.71 -11.50
CA ILE A 123 -24.72 17.64 -10.60
C ILE A 123 -25.33 18.79 -11.39
N GLU A 124 -24.55 19.42 -12.27
CA GLU A 124 -25.00 20.54 -13.08
C GLU A 124 -26.17 20.13 -13.97
N ASP A 125 -26.05 19.00 -14.66
CA ASP A 125 -27.12 18.47 -15.51
C ASP A 125 -28.35 18.00 -14.72
N SER A 126 -28.18 17.59 -13.46
CA SER A 126 -29.31 17.22 -12.59
C SER A 126 -30.19 18.41 -12.18
N LYS A 127 -29.73 19.65 -12.39
CA LYS A 127 -30.55 20.86 -12.20
C LYS A 127 -31.72 20.91 -13.18
N ASP A 128 -31.59 20.29 -14.35
CA ASP A 128 -32.75 20.01 -15.21
C ASP A 128 -33.52 18.83 -14.62
N THR A 129 -34.68 19.13 -14.02
CA THR A 129 -35.60 18.14 -13.44
C THR A 129 -36.06 17.03 -14.40
N LYS A 130 -35.92 17.23 -15.73
CA LYS A 130 -36.20 16.19 -16.73
C LYS A 130 -35.06 15.19 -16.89
N ASN A 131 -33.83 15.55 -16.53
CA ASN A 131 -32.67 14.69 -16.60
C ASN A 131 -32.53 13.79 -15.37
N VAL A 132 -33.47 12.86 -15.23
CA VAL A 132 -33.49 11.87 -14.13
C VAL A 132 -32.25 10.98 -14.10
N THR A 133 -31.58 10.80 -15.25
CA THR A 133 -30.36 9.99 -15.37
C THR A 133 -29.18 10.67 -14.68
N ALA A 134 -28.98 11.97 -14.95
CA ALA A 134 -27.95 12.76 -14.30
C ALA A 134 -28.15 12.79 -12.77
N LYS A 135 -29.39 13.01 -12.32
CA LYS A 135 -29.73 13.00 -10.89
C LYS A 135 -29.38 11.66 -10.23
N ALA A 136 -29.76 10.54 -10.85
CA ALA A 136 -29.47 9.21 -10.31
C ALA A 136 -27.96 8.94 -10.21
N LEU A 137 -27.17 9.39 -11.18
CA LEU A 137 -25.71 9.25 -11.14
C LEU A 137 -25.06 10.18 -10.12
N ALA A 138 -25.52 11.42 -9.99
CA ALA A 138 -25.07 12.35 -8.94
C ALA A 138 -25.32 11.80 -7.52
N ASP A 139 -26.42 11.06 -7.33
CA ASP A 139 -26.76 10.39 -6.07
C ASP A 139 -25.89 9.14 -5.85
N LYS A 140 -25.78 8.26 -6.86
CA LYS A 140 -24.92 7.06 -6.79
C LYS A 140 -23.46 7.38 -6.53
N SER A 141 -22.99 8.54 -7.01
CA SER A 141 -21.62 9.01 -6.86
C SER A 141 -21.34 9.82 -5.60
N PHE A 142 -22.30 10.00 -4.70
CA PHE A 142 -22.12 10.76 -3.46
C PHE A 142 -20.93 10.25 -2.62
N LEU A 143 -20.68 8.93 -2.61
CA LEU A 143 -19.57 8.37 -1.84
C LEU A 143 -18.18 8.83 -2.33
N PHE A 144 -18.06 9.32 -3.57
CA PHE A 144 -16.82 9.96 -4.04
C PHE A 144 -16.44 11.17 -3.20
N THR A 145 -17.38 11.88 -2.56
CA THR A 145 -17.03 13.02 -1.68
C THR A 145 -16.76 12.60 -0.23
N THR A 146 -16.82 11.30 0.08
CA THR A 146 -16.69 10.79 1.46
C THR A 146 -15.78 9.55 1.49
N SER A 147 -16.33 8.35 1.71
CA SER A 147 -15.57 7.11 1.92
C SER A 147 -14.80 6.62 0.70
N TRP A 148 -15.09 7.15 -0.49
CA TRP A 148 -14.42 6.83 -1.75
C TRP A 148 -13.56 7.98 -2.28
N SER A 149 -13.27 8.98 -1.44
CA SER A 149 -12.53 10.20 -1.81
C SER A 149 -11.13 9.95 -2.35
N PHE A 150 -10.51 8.82 -2.01
CA PHE A 150 -9.20 8.44 -2.52
C PHE A 150 -9.14 8.35 -4.06
N MET A 151 -10.25 8.00 -4.73
CA MET A 151 -10.34 7.93 -6.20
C MET A 151 -10.26 9.30 -6.88
N ASN A 152 -10.38 10.40 -6.13
CA ASN A 152 -10.30 11.76 -6.66
C ASN A 152 -8.88 12.33 -6.65
N ARG A 153 -7.91 11.61 -6.09
CA ARG A 153 -6.56 12.13 -5.96
C ARG A 153 -5.83 12.01 -7.31
N PRO A 154 -5.04 13.01 -7.71
CA PRO A 154 -4.18 12.89 -8.88
C PRO A 154 -3.24 11.70 -8.76
N THR A 155 -2.77 11.17 -9.90
CA THR A 155 -1.71 10.16 -9.89
C THR A 155 -0.42 10.81 -9.40
N ASN A 156 0.20 10.23 -8.38
CA ASN A 156 1.47 10.72 -7.81
C ASN A 156 2.60 9.67 -7.87
N ILE A 157 2.38 8.61 -8.63
CA ILE A 157 3.30 7.48 -8.78
C ILE A 157 3.99 7.51 -10.15
N ASN A 158 5.24 7.06 -10.18
CA ASN A 158 5.94 6.89 -11.45
C ASN A 158 5.53 5.58 -12.14
N LEU A 159 4.53 5.69 -13.02
CA LEU A 159 4.09 4.59 -13.85
C LEU A 159 5.09 4.22 -14.97
N SER A 160 6.24 4.87 -15.12
CA SER A 160 7.27 4.39 -16.06
C SER A 160 8.17 3.30 -15.45
N SER A 161 7.97 2.93 -14.18
CA SER A 161 8.85 1.96 -13.50
C SER A 161 8.75 0.55 -14.09
N ASP A 162 9.88 -0.16 -14.13
CA ASP A 162 9.94 -1.55 -14.56
C ASP A 162 9.39 -2.52 -13.51
N PHE A 163 9.21 -2.09 -12.26
CA PHE A 163 8.64 -2.90 -11.20
C PHE A 163 7.51 -2.13 -10.53
N ILE A 164 6.29 -2.63 -10.64
CA ILE A 164 5.11 -2.00 -10.05
C ILE A 164 4.42 -2.97 -9.12
N VAL A 165 4.13 -2.53 -7.90
CA VAL A 165 3.25 -3.24 -6.98
C VAL A 165 1.90 -2.53 -6.95
N CYS A 166 0.82 -3.26 -7.18
CA CYS A 166 -0.54 -2.81 -6.90
C CYS A 166 -1.02 -3.48 -5.63
N ASP A 167 -0.97 -2.74 -4.52
CA ASP A 167 -1.56 -3.14 -3.26
C ASP A 167 -3.02 -2.71 -3.23
N ILE A 168 -3.92 -3.69 -3.17
CA ILE A 168 -5.37 -3.46 -3.08
C ILE A 168 -5.94 -3.95 -1.73
N SER A 169 -5.06 -4.20 -0.75
CA SER A 169 -5.44 -4.72 0.57
C SER A 169 -6.22 -3.70 1.42
N SER A 170 -6.00 -2.40 1.18
CA SER A 170 -6.67 -1.29 1.86
C SER A 170 -8.02 -0.92 1.21
N VAL A 171 -8.42 -1.60 0.13
CA VAL A 171 -9.68 -1.35 -0.59
C VAL A 171 -10.88 -1.78 0.27
N PRO A 172 -11.89 -0.89 0.47
CA PRO A 172 -13.15 -1.26 1.10
C PRO A 172 -13.83 -2.43 0.39
N GLU A 173 -14.43 -3.36 1.15
CA GLU A 173 -15.07 -4.57 0.59
C GLU A 173 -16.06 -4.26 -0.53
N SER A 174 -16.86 -3.20 -0.37
CA SER A 174 -17.86 -2.76 -1.36
C SER A 174 -17.28 -2.29 -2.69
N LEU A 175 -15.97 -2.00 -2.75
CA LEU A 175 -15.28 -1.53 -3.95
C LEU A 175 -14.36 -2.57 -4.58
N LYS A 176 -14.11 -3.71 -3.91
CA LYS A 176 -13.10 -4.68 -4.33
C LYS A 176 -13.29 -5.13 -5.77
N ASP A 177 -14.49 -5.53 -6.16
CA ASP A 177 -14.76 -6.01 -7.52
C ASP A 177 -14.53 -4.93 -8.59
N ALA A 178 -14.99 -3.70 -8.33
CA ALA A 178 -14.81 -2.59 -9.25
C ALA A 178 -13.32 -2.25 -9.40
N LEU A 179 -12.60 -2.12 -8.28
CA LEU A 179 -11.17 -1.79 -8.30
C LEU A 179 -10.31 -2.94 -8.84
N ASN A 180 -10.72 -4.19 -8.67
CA ASN A 180 -10.13 -5.32 -9.35
C ASN A 180 -10.26 -5.16 -10.86
N VAL A 181 -11.46 -4.89 -11.38
CA VAL A 181 -11.66 -4.66 -12.82
C VAL A 181 -10.78 -3.52 -13.32
N PHE A 182 -10.76 -2.39 -12.59
CA PHE A 182 -9.94 -1.24 -12.94
C PHE A 182 -8.46 -1.59 -12.98
N THR A 183 -7.91 -2.13 -11.89
CA THR A 183 -6.50 -2.52 -11.75
C THR A 183 -6.09 -3.50 -12.84
N THR A 184 -6.96 -4.45 -13.13
CA THR A 184 -6.76 -5.48 -14.15
C THR A 184 -6.69 -4.87 -15.56
N GLY A 185 -7.67 -4.03 -15.91
CA GLY A 185 -7.69 -3.39 -17.22
C GLY A 185 -6.55 -2.39 -17.40
N LEU A 186 -6.21 -1.66 -16.35
CA LEU A 186 -5.08 -0.74 -16.31
C LEU A 186 -3.76 -1.45 -16.68
N MET A 187 -3.56 -2.66 -16.16
CA MET A 187 -2.41 -3.49 -16.52
C MET A 187 -2.47 -3.95 -17.96
N GLY A 188 -3.66 -4.35 -18.44
CA GLY A 188 -3.92 -4.66 -19.84
C GLY A 188 -3.51 -3.52 -20.79
N LEU A 189 -3.85 -2.28 -20.45
CA LEU A 189 -3.45 -1.09 -21.21
C LEU A 189 -1.92 -0.92 -21.24
N ARG A 190 -1.28 -1.06 -20.08
CA ARG A 190 0.18 -0.98 -19.96
C ARG A 190 0.92 -2.06 -20.75
N PHE A 191 0.38 -3.28 -20.88
CA PHE A 191 1.02 -4.36 -21.64
C PHE A 191 1.12 -4.08 -23.14
N ARG A 192 0.31 -3.16 -23.67
CA ARG A 192 0.25 -2.89 -25.11
C ARG A 192 1.21 -1.80 -25.59
N THR A 193 1.87 -1.07 -24.68
CA THR A 193 2.61 0.14 -25.04
C THR A 193 4.03 -0.12 -25.57
N ASP A 194 4.69 -1.22 -25.22
CA ASP A 194 6.03 -1.56 -25.73
C ASP A 194 6.24 -3.07 -25.80
N THR A 195 6.29 -3.60 -27.02
CA THR A 195 6.51 -5.03 -27.29
C THR A 195 7.98 -5.46 -27.19
N LYS A 196 8.93 -4.52 -27.09
CA LYS A 196 10.37 -4.85 -27.03
C LYS A 196 10.77 -5.36 -25.65
N LYS A 197 10.03 -5.02 -24.59
CA LYS A 197 10.30 -5.43 -23.22
C LYS A 197 9.14 -6.24 -22.67
N GLY A 198 9.32 -7.56 -22.59
CA GLY A 198 8.30 -8.47 -22.07
C GLY A 198 7.89 -8.13 -20.64
N THR A 199 6.63 -8.42 -20.30
CA THR A 199 6.05 -8.10 -19.00
C THR A 199 5.64 -9.36 -18.25
N VAL A 200 5.87 -9.39 -16.94
CA VAL A 200 5.38 -10.45 -16.05
C VAL A 200 4.30 -9.85 -15.17
N LEU A 201 3.07 -10.33 -15.34
CA LEU A 201 1.96 -10.08 -14.44
C LEU A 201 1.98 -11.14 -13.35
N MET A 202 2.15 -10.74 -12.11
CA MET A 202 2.14 -11.59 -10.93
C MET A 202 0.92 -11.24 -10.09
N ILE A 203 0.10 -12.23 -9.78
CA ILE A 203 -1.10 -12.06 -8.95
C ILE A 203 -0.92 -12.94 -7.72
N ASP A 204 -0.68 -12.27 -6.60
CA ASP A 204 -0.75 -12.88 -5.28
C ASP A 204 -2.21 -13.06 -4.89
N GLU A 205 -2.52 -14.20 -4.28
CA GLU A 205 -3.86 -14.67 -3.96
C GLU A 205 -4.94 -14.43 -5.06
N GLY A 206 -4.82 -15.20 -6.13
CA GLY A 206 -5.74 -15.22 -7.26
C GLY A 206 -7.17 -15.64 -6.96
N ALA A 207 -7.51 -16.11 -5.76
CA ALA A 207 -8.87 -16.51 -5.39
C ALA A 207 -9.92 -15.44 -5.73
N VAL A 208 -9.59 -14.16 -5.50
CA VAL A 208 -10.50 -13.05 -5.79
C VAL A 208 -10.82 -12.95 -7.28
N PHE A 209 -9.82 -13.15 -8.13
CA PHE A 209 -9.99 -13.15 -9.59
C PHE A 209 -10.71 -14.41 -10.08
N LEU A 210 -10.45 -15.56 -9.45
CA LEU A 210 -11.03 -16.84 -9.83
C LEU A 210 -12.48 -17.01 -9.36
N ARG A 211 -12.99 -16.19 -8.44
CA ARG A 211 -14.40 -16.24 -8.01
C ARG A 211 -15.34 -15.35 -8.82
N ASN A 212 -14.79 -14.38 -9.56
CA ASN A 212 -15.56 -13.46 -10.38
C ASN A 212 -15.41 -13.81 -11.87
N GLN A 213 -16.51 -14.09 -12.56
CA GLN A 213 -16.50 -14.54 -13.97
C GLN A 213 -15.82 -13.55 -14.93
N LYS A 214 -15.97 -12.24 -14.70
CA LYS A 214 -15.34 -11.22 -15.57
C LYS A 214 -13.83 -11.19 -15.36
N LEU A 215 -13.38 -11.23 -14.11
CA LEU A 215 -11.96 -11.23 -13.75
C LEU A 215 -11.25 -12.51 -14.20
N SER A 216 -11.89 -13.68 -14.03
CA SER A 216 -11.35 -14.97 -14.48
C SER A 216 -11.18 -15.02 -16.00
N THR A 217 -12.12 -14.43 -16.74
CA THR A 217 -12.02 -14.30 -18.21
C THR A 217 -10.83 -13.44 -18.64
N PHE A 218 -10.50 -12.37 -17.89
CA PHE A 218 -9.29 -11.60 -18.15
C PHE A 218 -8.02 -12.44 -17.96
N LEU A 219 -7.92 -13.18 -16.85
CA LEU A 219 -6.76 -14.04 -16.61
C LEU A 219 -6.57 -15.06 -17.73
N LEU A 220 -7.67 -15.65 -18.19
CA LEU A 220 -7.64 -16.57 -19.31
C LEU A 220 -7.17 -15.90 -20.61
N ARG A 221 -7.62 -14.68 -20.91
CA ARG A 221 -7.11 -13.91 -22.06
C ARG A 221 -5.62 -13.62 -21.94
N ALA A 222 -5.13 -13.27 -20.75
CA ALA A 222 -3.71 -13.07 -20.50
C ALA A 222 -2.90 -14.36 -20.74
N LEU A 223 -3.41 -15.51 -20.28
CA LEU A 223 -2.80 -16.83 -20.51
C LEU A 223 -2.76 -17.26 -21.98
N THR A 224 -3.87 -17.08 -22.68
CA THR A 224 -4.05 -17.59 -24.07
C THR A 224 -3.49 -16.65 -25.12
N GLN A 225 -3.59 -15.33 -24.94
CA GLN A 225 -3.24 -14.33 -25.95
C GLN A 225 -2.00 -13.52 -25.58
N GLY A 226 -1.68 -13.41 -24.28
CA GLY A 226 -0.60 -12.55 -23.78
C GLY A 226 0.79 -12.89 -24.32
N ARG A 227 1.02 -14.15 -24.69
CA ARG A 227 2.31 -14.60 -25.27
C ARG A 227 2.71 -13.80 -26.51
N SER A 228 1.76 -13.47 -27.38
CA SER A 228 2.00 -12.69 -28.60
C SER A 228 2.44 -11.24 -28.31
N PHE A 229 2.14 -10.75 -27.11
CA PHE A 229 2.51 -9.41 -26.61
C PHE A 229 3.69 -9.45 -25.63
N GLY A 230 4.39 -10.58 -25.50
CA GLY A 230 5.50 -10.73 -24.56
C GLY A 230 5.08 -10.72 -23.08
N VAL A 231 3.80 -11.02 -22.79
CA VAL A 231 3.25 -11.09 -21.43
C VAL A 231 3.35 -12.51 -20.88
N SER A 232 3.78 -12.63 -19.63
CA SER A 232 3.76 -13.86 -18.83
C SER A 232 2.86 -13.66 -17.61
N LEU A 233 2.01 -14.63 -17.28
CA LEU A 233 1.17 -14.60 -16.07
C LEU A 233 1.71 -15.56 -15.01
N TRP A 234 1.87 -15.08 -13.79
CA TRP A 234 2.12 -15.84 -12.58
C TRP A 234 0.90 -15.66 -11.68
N LEU A 235 0.27 -16.77 -11.30
CA LEU A 235 -0.92 -16.78 -10.46
C LEU A 235 -0.64 -17.66 -9.25
N ALA A 236 -0.64 -17.07 -8.06
CA ALA A 236 -0.54 -17.79 -6.80
C ALA A 236 -1.93 -17.90 -6.17
N THR A 237 -2.28 -19.04 -5.56
CA THR A 237 -3.52 -19.16 -4.77
C THR A 237 -3.35 -20.23 -3.69
N GLN A 238 -3.95 -19.99 -2.53
CA GLN A 238 -4.01 -20.96 -1.44
C GLN A 238 -5.21 -21.90 -1.55
N GLN A 239 -6.15 -21.61 -2.46
CA GLN A 239 -7.39 -22.38 -2.62
C GLN A 239 -7.48 -23.00 -4.02
N PRO A 240 -6.87 -24.19 -4.23
CA PRO A 240 -6.93 -24.89 -5.52
C PRO A 240 -8.36 -25.14 -6.02
N SER A 241 -9.34 -25.22 -5.11
CA SER A 241 -10.76 -25.40 -5.45
C SER A 241 -11.37 -24.21 -6.19
N ASP A 242 -10.82 -23.00 -6.05
CA ASP A 242 -11.33 -21.82 -6.74
C ASP A 242 -11.16 -21.92 -8.27
N LEU A 243 -10.17 -22.70 -8.76
CA LEU A 243 -10.00 -23.01 -10.18
C LEU A 243 -11.18 -23.81 -10.76
N GLN A 244 -11.88 -24.59 -9.93
CA GLN A 244 -13.03 -25.40 -10.36
C GLN A 244 -14.33 -24.58 -10.39
N LYS A 245 -14.44 -23.50 -9.60
CA LYS A 245 -15.70 -22.75 -9.42
C LYS A 245 -16.15 -21.99 -10.67
N VAL A 246 -15.22 -21.60 -11.54
CA VAL A 246 -15.50 -20.83 -12.76
C VAL A 246 -15.65 -21.67 -14.03
N ASN A 247 -15.62 -23.01 -13.94
CA ASN A 247 -15.63 -23.91 -15.10
C ASN A 247 -14.54 -23.59 -16.15
N LEU A 248 -13.40 -23.02 -15.73
CA LEU A 248 -12.25 -22.69 -16.60
C LEU A 248 -11.03 -23.58 -16.33
N SER A 249 -11.21 -24.65 -15.55
CA SER A 249 -10.13 -25.48 -15.02
C SER A 249 -9.27 -26.11 -16.13
N GLU A 250 -9.90 -26.58 -17.21
CA GLU A 250 -9.19 -27.19 -18.35
C GLU A 250 -8.41 -26.17 -19.17
N GLU A 251 -8.97 -24.99 -19.40
CA GLU A 251 -8.33 -23.91 -20.12
C GLU A 251 -7.11 -23.38 -19.36
N PHE A 252 -7.19 -23.25 -18.04
CA PHE A 252 -6.04 -22.89 -17.21
C PHE A 252 -4.96 -23.98 -17.27
N ARG A 253 -5.34 -25.24 -17.04
CA ARG A 253 -4.41 -26.38 -17.04
C ARG A 253 -3.63 -26.51 -18.36
N THR A 254 -4.30 -26.32 -19.50
CA THR A 254 -3.66 -26.40 -20.82
C THR A 254 -2.76 -25.21 -21.16
N ASN A 255 -2.92 -24.07 -20.48
CA ASN A 255 -2.16 -22.85 -20.74
C ASN A 255 -1.09 -22.52 -19.69
N MET A 256 -0.97 -23.33 -18.63
CA MET A 256 0.04 -23.21 -17.56
C MET A 256 1.13 -24.28 -17.70
N PRO A 257 2.16 -24.07 -18.56
CA PRO A 257 3.19 -25.07 -18.82
C PRO A 257 4.13 -25.33 -17.63
N LEU A 258 4.14 -24.41 -16.67
CA LEU A 258 4.89 -24.50 -15.42
C LEU A 258 3.91 -24.31 -14.28
N SER A 259 3.93 -25.23 -13.31
CA SER A 259 3.17 -25.11 -12.06
C SER A 259 4.06 -25.48 -10.89
N ILE A 260 3.97 -24.72 -9.81
CA ILE A 260 4.68 -25.00 -8.55
C ILE A 260 3.61 -25.32 -7.52
N ILE A 261 3.74 -26.48 -6.88
CA ILE A 261 2.83 -26.94 -5.83
C ILE A 261 3.67 -27.09 -4.57
N LEU A 262 3.47 -26.19 -3.61
CA LEU A 262 4.13 -26.30 -2.30
C LEU A 262 3.34 -27.26 -1.39
N GLY A 263 4.07 -27.96 -0.51
CA GLY A 263 3.52 -28.95 0.42
C GLY A 263 2.74 -28.36 1.59
N ASN A 264 2.64 -29.16 2.67
CA ASN A 264 1.91 -28.84 3.91
C ASN A 264 0.39 -28.62 3.69
N MET A 265 -0.19 -29.39 2.76
CA MET A 265 -1.61 -29.34 2.43
C MET A 265 -2.43 -30.27 3.33
N ARG A 266 -3.67 -29.87 3.63
CA ARG A 266 -4.66 -30.76 4.25
C ARG A 266 -5.07 -31.87 3.27
N SER A 267 -5.45 -33.04 3.79
CA SER A 267 -5.83 -34.21 2.98
C SER A 267 -6.94 -33.92 1.96
N ASP A 268 -7.96 -33.16 2.36
CA ASP A 268 -9.05 -32.71 1.49
C ASP A 268 -8.59 -31.82 0.32
N THR A 269 -7.55 -31.03 0.54
CA THR A 269 -6.96 -30.15 -0.49
C THR A 269 -6.07 -30.94 -1.45
N VAL A 270 -5.36 -31.94 -0.93
CA VAL A 270 -4.46 -32.80 -1.73
C VAL A 270 -5.23 -33.59 -2.79
N ASP A 271 -6.43 -34.09 -2.48
CA ASP A 271 -7.25 -34.82 -3.46
C ASP A 271 -7.66 -33.93 -4.65
N ILE A 272 -7.97 -32.66 -4.38
CA ILE A 272 -8.32 -31.66 -5.40
C ILE A 272 -7.12 -31.40 -6.32
N VAL A 273 -5.94 -31.20 -5.72
CA VAL A 273 -4.68 -30.96 -6.44
C VAL A 273 -4.29 -32.18 -7.28
N LYS A 274 -4.38 -33.38 -6.71
CA LYS A 274 -4.15 -34.65 -7.40
C LYS A 274 -5.04 -34.78 -8.63
N GLY A 275 -6.34 -34.51 -8.48
CA GLY A 275 -7.31 -34.56 -9.59
C GLY A 275 -7.01 -33.52 -10.67
N PHE A 276 -6.72 -32.27 -10.29
CA PHE A 276 -6.48 -31.17 -11.22
C PHE A 276 -5.19 -31.36 -12.04
N PHE A 277 -4.09 -31.71 -11.38
CA PHE A 277 -2.78 -31.90 -12.03
C PHE A 277 -2.52 -33.33 -12.51
N LYS A 278 -3.44 -34.27 -12.24
CA LYS A 278 -3.31 -35.70 -12.57
C LYS A 278 -2.06 -36.34 -11.95
N LEU A 279 -1.79 -36.01 -10.68
CA LEU A 279 -0.63 -36.54 -9.95
C LEU A 279 -0.79 -38.03 -9.63
N ASP A 280 0.31 -38.77 -9.63
CA ASP A 280 0.35 -40.15 -9.16
C ASP A 280 0.38 -40.22 -7.62
N GLU A 281 0.33 -41.43 -7.06
CA GLU A 281 0.34 -41.61 -5.61
C GLU A 281 1.66 -41.21 -4.96
N ASN A 282 2.79 -41.38 -5.65
CA ASN A 282 4.10 -41.03 -5.12
C ASN A 282 4.23 -39.51 -4.97
N ALA A 283 3.92 -38.74 -6.02
CA ALA A 283 3.88 -37.28 -5.99
C ALA A 283 2.89 -36.75 -4.93
N THR A 284 1.75 -37.42 -4.77
CA THR A 284 0.77 -37.09 -3.72
C THR A 284 1.37 -37.28 -2.32
N ASN A 285 2.06 -38.39 -2.08
CA ASN A 285 2.72 -38.67 -0.80
C ASN A 285 3.89 -37.71 -0.53
N ASP A 286 4.64 -37.31 -1.56
CA ASP A 286 5.69 -36.30 -1.45
C ASP A 286 5.11 -34.95 -1.01
N LEU A 287 3.99 -34.51 -1.57
CA LEU A 287 3.32 -33.28 -1.14
C LEU A 287 2.80 -33.32 0.30
N LEU A 288 2.29 -34.47 0.75
CA LEU A 288 1.82 -34.67 2.12
C LEU A 288 2.96 -34.66 3.15
N SER A 289 4.16 -35.08 2.75
CA SER A 289 5.34 -35.15 3.62
C SER A 289 6.29 -33.95 3.50
N ALA A 290 6.09 -33.08 2.51
CA ALA A 290 6.90 -31.91 2.25
C ALA A 290 6.86 -30.88 3.39
N GLY A 291 8.04 -30.38 3.78
CA GLY A 291 8.19 -29.28 4.73
C GLY A 291 7.99 -27.90 4.12
N VAL A 292 8.24 -26.85 4.92
CA VAL A 292 8.17 -25.45 4.46
C VAL A 292 9.18 -25.20 3.34
N GLY A 293 8.69 -24.68 2.22
CA GLY A 293 9.49 -24.40 1.02
C GLY A 293 9.77 -25.62 0.14
N GLU A 294 9.28 -26.80 0.51
CA GLU A 294 9.38 -28.03 -0.30
C GLU A 294 8.07 -28.28 -1.07
N GLY A 295 8.18 -28.97 -2.20
CA GLY A 295 7.03 -29.25 -3.06
C GLY A 295 7.42 -29.88 -4.39
N LEU A 296 6.56 -29.69 -5.39
CA LEU A 296 6.73 -30.21 -6.75
C LEU A 296 6.74 -29.07 -7.78
N LEU A 297 7.68 -29.15 -8.72
CA LEU A 297 7.66 -28.41 -9.99
C LEU A 297 7.07 -29.33 -11.07
N LEU A 298 5.97 -28.89 -11.67
CA LEU A 298 5.41 -29.50 -12.87
C LEU A 298 5.90 -28.71 -14.08
N ALA A 299 6.61 -29.38 -14.98
CA ALA A 299 7.12 -28.79 -16.22
C ALA A 299 6.72 -29.66 -17.42
N GLY A 300 5.59 -29.30 -18.04
CA GLY A 300 4.94 -30.19 -19.01
C GLY A 300 4.44 -31.46 -18.33
N GLU A 301 5.00 -32.61 -18.70
CA GLU A 301 4.66 -33.92 -18.11
C GLU A 301 5.61 -34.33 -16.98
N GLU A 302 6.70 -33.59 -16.76
CA GLU A 302 7.70 -33.89 -15.75
C GLU A 302 7.23 -33.40 -14.37
N VAL A 303 7.39 -34.27 -13.36
CA VAL A 303 7.12 -33.98 -11.94
C VAL A 303 8.45 -34.02 -11.19
N ILE A 304 8.91 -32.88 -10.72
CA ILE A 304 10.24 -32.73 -10.14
C ILE A 304 10.11 -32.25 -8.69
N PRO A 305 10.57 -33.01 -7.68
CA PRO A 305 10.65 -32.53 -6.31
C PRO A 305 11.61 -31.34 -6.20
N ILE A 306 11.17 -30.30 -5.49
CA ILE A 306 11.91 -29.04 -5.34
C ILE A 306 11.94 -28.58 -3.89
N LYS A 307 12.95 -27.76 -3.58
CA LYS A 307 13.04 -27.02 -2.33
C LYS A 307 13.53 -25.60 -2.60
N PHE A 308 12.71 -24.61 -2.30
CA PHE A 308 13.11 -23.21 -2.33
C PHE A 308 13.90 -22.87 -1.08
N LYS A 309 15.06 -22.24 -1.29
CA LYS A 309 15.84 -21.61 -0.23
C LYS A 309 16.21 -20.21 -0.72
N PRO A 310 15.78 -19.15 -0.04
CA PRO A 310 16.26 -17.82 -0.38
C PRO A 310 17.77 -17.76 -0.13
N SER A 311 18.46 -17.03 -0.99
CA SER A 311 19.80 -16.55 -0.65
C SER A 311 19.74 -15.59 0.55
N MET A 312 20.88 -15.34 1.18
CA MET A 312 20.98 -14.36 2.27
C MET A 312 20.45 -12.99 1.84
N LEU A 313 20.82 -12.53 0.64
CA LEU A 313 20.34 -11.27 0.07
C LEU A 313 18.82 -11.26 -0.10
N GLU A 314 18.23 -12.30 -0.68
CA GLU A 314 16.77 -12.38 -0.87
C GLU A 314 16.03 -12.41 0.47
N GLU A 315 16.51 -13.20 1.43
CA GLU A 315 15.94 -13.25 2.77
C GLU A 315 16.01 -11.89 3.45
N GLU A 316 17.11 -11.17 3.25
CA GLU A 316 17.26 -9.82 3.77
C GLU A 316 16.32 -8.82 3.10
N ILE A 317 16.12 -8.84 1.77
CA ILE A 317 15.16 -7.93 1.11
C ILE A 317 13.75 -8.25 1.60
N ILE A 318 13.37 -9.52 1.54
CA ILE A 318 11.99 -9.98 1.77
C ILE A 318 11.55 -9.70 3.20
N LYS A 319 12.46 -9.84 4.17
CA LYS A 319 12.19 -9.57 5.57
C LYS A 319 12.52 -8.13 5.98
N ARG A 320 12.81 -7.25 5.01
CA ARG A 320 13.29 -5.88 5.24
C ARG A 320 14.53 -5.82 6.16
N ARG A 321 15.36 -6.86 6.17
CA ARG A 321 16.64 -6.95 6.89
C ARG A 321 17.85 -6.47 6.06
N LEU A 322 17.68 -6.19 4.76
CA LEU A 322 18.77 -5.68 3.90
C LEU A 322 19.15 -4.24 4.19
N ASN A 323 18.43 -3.60 5.10
CA ASN A 323 18.90 -2.38 5.71
C ASN A 323 20.06 -2.64 6.70
N ASN A 324 20.50 -3.89 6.95
CA ASN A 324 21.72 -4.21 7.70
C ASN A 324 23.03 -3.61 7.11
N LYS A 325 23.00 -2.93 5.96
CA LYS A 325 23.90 -1.79 5.74
C LYS A 325 23.17 -0.55 6.17
N ILE A 326 23.36 -0.23 7.45
CA ILE A 326 22.98 1.01 8.09
C ILE A 326 22.59 2.07 7.08
N ALA A 327 21.29 2.33 7.01
CA ALA A 327 20.73 3.24 6.04
C ALA A 327 21.41 4.60 6.15
N SER A 328 22.04 5.02 5.06
CA SER A 328 22.64 6.33 4.98
C SER A 328 21.57 7.35 4.64
N VAL A 329 21.22 8.21 5.60
CA VAL A 329 20.25 9.30 5.39
C VAL A 329 20.72 10.22 4.26
N HIS A 330 22.04 10.37 4.14
CA HIS A 330 22.80 11.06 3.10
C HIS A 330 24.20 10.41 3.00
N ASP A 331 24.92 10.55 1.88
CA ASP A 331 26.31 10.07 1.70
C ASP A 331 27.20 10.51 2.89
N GLY A 332 27.32 9.68 3.94
CA GLY A 332 28.15 9.95 5.13
C GLY A 332 27.51 9.78 6.51
N ILE A 333 26.18 9.73 6.67
CA ILE A 333 25.53 9.55 7.99
C ILE A 333 25.02 8.13 8.14
N LYS A 334 25.53 7.39 9.11
CA LYS A 334 25.25 5.97 9.31
C LYS A 334 24.33 5.81 10.54
N LEU A 335 23.05 5.42 10.36
CA LEU A 335 22.09 5.14 11.46
C LEU A 335 22.34 3.84 12.27
N ILE A 336 22.20 3.82 13.59
CA ILE A 336 22.42 2.59 14.37
C ILE A 336 21.34 1.50 14.14
N HIS A 337 20.19 1.88 13.57
CA HIS A 337 19.07 0.98 13.33
C HIS A 337 18.21 1.45 12.15
N ASP A 338 17.74 0.51 11.35
CA ASP A 338 17.09 0.80 10.06
C ASP A 338 15.65 1.29 10.16
N GLY A 339 14.95 0.88 11.22
CA GLY A 339 13.63 1.41 11.55
C GLY A 339 13.61 2.93 11.69
N LEU A 340 14.78 3.56 11.93
CA LEU A 340 14.91 5.00 12.07
C LEU A 340 14.97 5.74 10.72
N LEU A 341 15.18 5.04 9.59
CA LEU A 341 15.39 5.70 8.29
C LEU A 341 14.19 6.57 7.91
N ASN A 342 13.00 5.97 7.84
CA ASN A 342 11.77 6.69 7.47
C ASN A 342 11.51 7.84 8.43
N LEU A 343 11.68 7.60 9.73
CA LEU A 343 11.50 8.60 10.77
C LEU A 343 12.39 9.83 10.54
N VAL A 344 13.67 9.60 10.23
CA VAL A 344 14.63 10.67 9.97
C VAL A 344 14.34 11.38 8.65
N THR A 345 14.04 10.64 7.58
CA THR A 345 13.82 11.21 6.24
C THR A 345 12.52 12.00 6.15
N GLU A 346 11.46 11.54 6.82
CA GLU A 346 10.13 12.16 6.77
C GLU A 346 10.01 13.33 7.75
N HIS A 347 10.60 13.22 8.94
CA HIS A 347 10.44 14.20 10.01
C HIS A 347 11.66 15.11 10.22
N GLY A 348 12.75 14.91 9.47
CA GLY A 348 13.89 15.83 9.43
C GLY A 348 14.58 16.05 10.78
N LEU A 349 14.51 15.08 11.69
CA LEU A 349 15.18 15.13 12.99
C LEU A 349 16.07 13.89 13.19
N ILE A 350 17.29 14.11 13.69
CA ILE A 350 18.27 13.06 13.98
C ILE A 350 18.75 13.19 15.42
N MET A 351 18.78 12.08 16.17
CA MET A 351 19.33 12.04 17.53
C MET A 351 20.78 11.55 17.53
N GLN A 352 21.57 11.99 18.51
CA GLN A 352 22.98 11.58 18.63
C GLN A 352 23.16 10.08 18.83
N ASP A 353 22.27 9.43 19.56
CA ASP A 353 22.30 7.99 19.75
C ASP A 353 21.63 7.22 18.60
N TRP A 354 21.16 7.92 17.55
CA TRP A 354 20.65 7.27 16.34
C TRP A 354 21.73 7.09 15.28
N ILE A 355 22.91 7.66 15.45
CA ILE A 355 23.98 7.65 14.45
C ILE A 355 25.26 6.97 14.98
N ASP A 356 25.95 6.27 14.08
CA ASP A 356 27.25 5.61 14.26
C ASP A 356 28.26 6.24 13.29
N GLY A 357 28.84 7.39 13.65
CA GLY A 357 29.80 8.08 12.78
C GLY A 357 29.96 9.57 13.07
N ASP A 358 30.52 10.28 12.09
CA ASP A 358 30.81 11.71 12.15
C ASP A 358 29.55 12.55 11.83
N ASP A 359 29.24 13.52 12.68
CA ASP A 359 28.13 14.48 12.54
C ASP A 359 28.50 15.70 11.68
N SER A 360 29.74 15.82 11.22
CA SER A 360 30.28 17.00 10.52
C SER A 360 29.55 17.35 9.21
N THR A 361 28.95 16.37 8.54
CA THR A 361 28.22 16.55 7.28
C THR A 361 26.80 17.07 7.47
N LEU A 362 26.21 16.94 8.67
CA LEU A 362 24.82 17.31 8.94
C LEU A 362 24.55 18.80 8.69
N SER A 363 25.49 19.68 9.04
CA SER A 363 25.35 21.11 8.78
C SER A 363 25.37 21.45 7.28
N GLN A 364 26.12 20.70 6.46
CA GLN A 364 26.12 20.88 5.00
C GLN A 364 24.80 20.41 4.37
N LEU A 365 24.11 19.48 5.03
CA LEU A 365 22.83 18.92 4.63
C LEU A 365 21.63 19.72 5.14
N GLY A 366 21.88 20.90 5.73
CA GLY A 366 20.82 21.79 6.21
C GLY A 366 20.25 21.42 7.58
N TYR A 367 21.01 20.70 8.42
CA TYR A 367 20.61 20.44 9.80
C TYR A 367 21.30 21.35 10.81
N GLU A 368 20.54 21.85 11.78
CA GLU A 368 21.03 22.64 12.91
C GLU A 368 21.04 21.84 14.23
N PRO A 369 22.15 21.88 14.99
CA PRO A 369 22.24 21.19 16.28
C PRO A 369 21.41 21.89 17.36
N ARG A 370 20.66 21.11 18.14
CA ARG A 370 19.84 21.53 19.28
C ARG A 370 20.06 20.56 20.45
N ARG A 371 19.75 20.99 21.68
CA ARG A 371 19.66 20.09 22.84
C ARG A 371 18.19 19.89 23.20
N VAL A 372 17.75 18.64 23.24
CA VAL A 372 16.37 18.28 23.56
C VAL A 372 16.33 17.36 24.78
N GLN A 373 15.22 17.35 25.49
CA GLN A 373 15.06 16.46 26.65
C GLN A 373 14.85 15.03 26.19
N ARG A 374 15.49 14.08 26.87
CA ARG A 374 15.26 12.66 26.60
C ARG A 374 13.83 12.25 26.95
N ALA A 375 13.13 11.65 26.00
CA ALA A 375 11.84 11.00 26.23
C ALA A 375 12.03 9.64 26.93
N ILE A 376 13.12 8.95 26.60
CA ILE A 376 13.52 7.65 27.16
C ILE A 376 14.89 7.82 27.84
N GLY A 377 14.99 7.46 29.12
CA GLY A 377 16.19 7.65 29.94
C GLY A 377 16.25 9.00 30.68
N SER A 378 17.43 9.62 30.80
CA SER A 378 17.60 10.83 31.63
C SER A 378 18.55 11.87 31.01
N GLY A 379 18.28 13.16 31.28
CA GLY A 379 19.10 14.27 30.80
C GLY A 379 18.74 14.78 29.40
N LEU A 380 19.63 15.61 28.85
CA LEU A 380 19.50 16.20 27.52
C LEU A 380 20.32 15.40 26.50
N ILE A 381 19.79 15.24 25.30
CA ILE A 381 20.48 14.66 24.15
C ILE A 381 20.69 15.73 23.07
N ARG A 382 21.79 15.62 22.32
CA ARG A 382 21.99 16.42 21.11
C ARG A 382 21.13 15.84 19.99
N ALA A 383 20.41 16.73 19.32
CA ALA A 383 19.63 16.43 18.14
C ALA A 383 20.02 17.39 17.02
N TRP A 384 19.74 17.01 15.77
CA TRP A 384 19.91 17.84 14.59
C TRP A 384 18.54 17.95 13.92
N ILE A 385 18.10 19.17 13.65
CA ILE A 385 16.78 19.44 13.05
C ILE A 385 17.01 20.15 11.72
N LYS A 386 16.34 19.68 10.67
CA LYS A 386 16.45 20.25 9.33
C LYS A 386 15.85 21.66 9.31
N THR A 387 16.52 22.60 8.65
CA THR A 387 16.11 24.02 8.69
C THR A 387 14.84 24.30 7.90
N ASP A 388 14.49 23.47 6.92
CA ASP A 388 13.32 23.62 6.06
C ASP A 388 11.98 23.34 6.79
N ILE A 389 12.02 22.54 7.86
CA ILE A 389 10.85 22.27 8.71
C ILE A 389 10.74 23.23 9.91
N MET A 390 11.68 24.17 10.06
CA MET A 390 11.66 25.15 11.13
C MET A 390 10.75 26.33 10.78
N ASN A 391 9.89 26.71 11.72
CA ASN A 391 9.06 27.92 11.67
C ASN A 391 9.35 28.78 12.91
N GLY A 392 10.41 29.60 12.85
CA GLY A 392 10.90 30.35 14.00
C GLY A 392 11.52 29.42 15.06
N GLU A 393 10.95 29.44 16.27
CA GLU A 393 11.36 28.55 17.38
C GLU A 393 10.57 27.22 17.43
N MET A 394 9.66 27.01 16.47
CA MET A 394 8.83 25.81 16.37
C MET A 394 9.29 24.91 15.22
N VAL A 395 9.00 23.62 15.32
CA VAL A 395 9.11 22.67 14.21
C VAL A 395 7.72 22.52 13.62
N MET A 396 7.54 22.94 12.37
CA MET A 396 6.23 23.13 11.75
C MET A 396 5.32 24.03 12.62
N ASN A 397 4.37 23.45 13.34
CA ASN A 397 3.44 24.16 14.24
C ASN A 397 3.53 23.68 15.70
N GLN A 398 4.58 22.94 16.05
CA GLN A 398 4.75 22.34 17.38
C GLN A 398 6.02 22.83 18.07
N SER A 399 6.02 22.80 19.41
CA SER A 399 7.23 23.07 20.18
C SER A 399 8.29 21.99 19.92
N ILE A 400 9.57 22.38 19.94
CA ILE A 400 10.69 21.43 19.78
C ILE A 400 10.60 20.31 20.83
N ASP A 401 10.18 20.60 22.07
CA ASP A 401 10.08 19.61 23.15
C ASP A 401 9.02 18.54 22.84
N HIS A 402 7.85 18.96 22.34
CA HIS A 402 6.79 18.04 21.96
C HIS A 402 7.19 17.21 20.73
N TYR A 403 7.64 17.87 19.65
CA TYR A 403 8.05 17.18 18.43
C TYR A 403 9.17 16.17 18.66
N SER A 404 10.22 16.57 19.38
CA SER A 404 11.36 15.67 19.67
C SER A 404 11.01 14.56 20.67
N THR A 405 10.01 14.76 21.55
CA THR A 405 9.56 13.70 22.46
C THR A 405 8.82 12.61 21.70
N ILE A 406 7.90 13.00 20.80
CA ILE A 406 7.15 12.08 19.94
C ILE A 406 8.10 11.21 19.12
N LEU A 407 9.07 11.84 18.42
CA LEU A 407 10.01 11.11 17.58
C LEU A 407 10.94 10.17 18.38
N GLN A 408 11.30 10.51 19.62
CA GLN A 408 12.07 9.60 20.45
C GLN A 408 11.29 8.34 20.85
N ILE A 409 9.99 8.48 21.13
CA ILE A 409 9.11 7.34 21.47
C ILE A 409 8.92 6.46 20.23
N ALA A 410 8.62 7.07 19.08
CA ALA A 410 8.49 6.35 17.81
C ALA A 410 9.79 5.64 17.42
N GLY A 411 10.94 6.32 17.56
CA GLY A 411 12.25 5.75 17.29
C GLY A 411 12.56 4.55 18.18
N TRP A 412 12.24 4.63 19.48
CA TRP A 412 12.38 3.49 20.41
C TRP A 412 11.56 2.28 19.97
N LEU A 413 10.29 2.48 19.62
CA LEU A 413 9.39 1.42 19.16
C LEU A 413 9.87 0.79 17.84
N GLN A 414 10.29 1.62 16.88
CA GLN A 414 10.81 1.15 15.58
C GLN A 414 12.13 0.39 15.73
N GLN A 415 12.98 0.76 16.69
CA GLN A 415 14.19 -0.01 17.06
C GLN A 415 13.88 -1.40 17.62
N HIS A 416 12.66 -1.61 18.11
CA HIS A 416 12.16 -2.91 18.57
C HIS A 416 11.25 -3.60 17.54
N GLY A 417 11.25 -3.13 16.28
CA GLY A 417 10.50 -3.74 15.18
C GLY A 417 8.99 -3.46 15.18
N ILE A 418 8.53 -2.46 15.94
CA ILE A 418 7.12 -2.07 15.99
C ILE A 418 6.85 -0.97 14.97
N MET A 419 5.84 -1.17 14.13
CA MET A 419 5.35 -0.15 13.21
C MET A 419 4.54 0.91 13.98
N VAL A 420 4.81 2.16 13.66
CA VAL A 420 4.26 3.34 14.35
C VAL A 420 3.68 4.30 13.33
N ASP A 421 2.48 4.80 13.61
CA ASP A 421 1.85 5.94 12.93
C ASP A 421 1.99 7.18 13.81
N ILE A 422 2.45 8.30 13.25
CA ILE A 422 2.69 9.56 13.96
C ILE A 422 1.75 10.62 13.39
N GLN A 423 0.86 11.15 14.24
CA GLN A 423 -0.14 12.13 13.82
C GLN A 423 0.20 13.49 14.44
N HIS A 424 0.35 14.52 13.58
CA HIS A 424 0.77 15.87 14.02
C HIS A 424 -0.39 16.88 14.09
N LEU A 425 -1.61 16.49 13.67
CA LEU A 425 -2.72 17.42 13.41
C LEU A 425 -4.06 17.00 14.04
N ASP A 426 -4.46 15.73 13.88
CA ASP A 426 -5.75 15.21 14.37
C ASP A 426 -5.54 13.79 14.90
N GLY A 427 -6.03 13.49 16.10
CA GLY A 427 -5.90 12.17 16.75
C GLY A 427 -4.78 12.10 17.80
N PRO A 428 -4.49 10.90 18.33
CA PRO A 428 -3.41 10.71 19.29
C PRO A 428 -2.04 10.87 18.65
N ASP A 429 -1.08 11.48 19.35
CA ASP A 429 0.25 11.82 18.82
C ASP A 429 0.96 10.63 18.15
N ILE A 430 0.80 9.43 18.74
CA ILE A 430 1.36 8.18 18.23
C ILE A 430 0.32 7.06 18.33
N ALA A 431 0.18 6.26 17.27
CA ALA A 431 -0.60 5.03 17.27
C ALA A 431 0.27 3.85 16.85
N PHE A 432 0.18 2.72 17.56
CA PHE A 432 0.89 1.50 17.21
C PHE A 432 0.16 0.25 17.70
N LYS A 433 0.51 -0.90 17.14
CA LYS A 433 -0.09 -2.19 17.49
C LYS A 433 1.00 -3.16 17.92
N ILE A 434 0.79 -3.85 19.04
CA ILE A 434 1.61 -4.99 19.44
C ILE A 434 0.68 -6.21 19.47
N SER A 435 0.99 -7.20 18.64
CA SER A 435 0.13 -8.38 18.41
C SER A 435 -1.28 -7.96 17.98
N GLU A 436 -2.31 -8.23 18.82
CA GLU A 436 -3.69 -7.82 18.56
C GLU A 436 -4.12 -6.55 19.32
N GLN A 437 -3.28 -6.01 20.20
CA GLN A 437 -3.63 -4.88 21.05
C GLN A 437 -3.20 -3.56 20.42
N GLN A 438 -4.17 -2.65 20.26
CA GLN A 438 -3.94 -1.28 19.81
C GLN A 438 -3.49 -0.39 20.99
N TYR A 439 -2.46 0.42 20.76
CA TYR A 439 -1.95 1.42 21.69
C TYR A 439 -1.96 2.81 21.06
N TYR A 440 -2.18 3.81 21.91
CA TYR A 440 -2.10 5.22 21.56
C TYR A 440 -1.24 5.92 22.60
N VAL A 441 -0.38 6.85 22.20
CA VAL A 441 0.41 7.68 23.11
C VAL A 441 0.10 9.14 22.83
N GLU A 442 -0.14 9.88 23.90
CA GLU A 442 -0.40 11.33 23.89
C GLU A 442 0.63 12.03 24.78
N PHE A 443 1.46 12.89 24.21
CA PHE A 443 2.43 13.68 24.94
C PHE A 443 1.89 15.06 25.30
N GLU A 444 1.56 15.23 26.58
CA GLU A 444 1.03 16.47 27.11
C GLU A 444 2.16 17.36 27.63
N HIS A 445 2.34 18.52 26.99
CA HIS A 445 3.21 19.58 27.47
C HIS A 445 2.38 20.69 28.11
N GLY A 446 2.37 20.76 29.45
CA GLY A 446 1.58 21.74 30.22
C GLY A 446 0.26 21.18 30.76
N GLU A 447 -0.68 22.06 31.08
CA GLU A 447 -1.99 21.69 31.66
C GLU A 447 -3.11 22.01 30.66
N GLN A 448 -3.53 21.03 29.86
CA GLN A 448 -4.76 21.11 29.07
C GLN A 448 -6.00 20.99 29.96
N SER A 449 -7.17 21.45 29.47
CA SER A 449 -8.38 21.39 30.29
C SER A 449 -8.78 19.94 30.61
N PRO A 450 -9.32 19.65 31.81
CA PRO A 450 -9.73 18.30 32.18
C PRO A 450 -10.78 17.70 31.23
N GLN A 451 -11.64 18.54 30.64
CA GLN A 451 -12.63 18.07 29.67
C GLN A 451 -11.98 17.53 28.39
N ILE A 452 -10.93 18.19 27.88
CA ILE A 452 -10.22 17.75 26.67
C ILE A 452 -9.49 16.43 26.95
N LEU A 453 -8.81 16.32 28.09
CA LEU A 453 -8.10 15.09 28.46
C LEU A 453 -9.05 13.89 28.61
N GLN A 454 -10.25 14.12 29.17
CA GLN A 454 -11.28 13.09 29.27
C GLN A 454 -11.90 12.74 27.91
N GLN A 455 -12.07 13.72 27.03
CA GLN A 455 -12.55 13.50 25.67
C GLN A 455 -11.58 12.62 24.87
N LYS A 456 -10.28 12.94 24.89
CA LYS A 456 -9.25 12.12 24.23
C LYS A 456 -9.31 10.65 24.67
N LYS A 457 -9.50 10.41 25.97
CA LYS A 457 -9.63 9.06 26.53
C LYS A 457 -10.87 8.31 26.04
N GLN A 458 -11.97 9.01 25.75
CA GLN A 458 -13.18 8.41 25.19
C GLN A 458 -13.03 8.12 23.68
N ASP A 459 -12.39 9.03 22.95
CA ASP A 459 -12.21 8.94 21.50
C ASP A 459 -11.29 7.77 21.10
N THR A 460 -10.42 7.31 22.01
CA THR A 460 -9.52 6.15 21.82
C THR A 460 -10.05 4.85 22.43
N SER A 461 -11.36 4.68 22.58
CA SER A 461 -11.97 3.52 23.27
C SER A 461 -11.73 2.15 22.61
N ASN A 462 -11.23 2.12 21.38
CA ASN A 462 -10.83 0.92 20.63
C ASN A 462 -9.38 0.46 20.91
N GLY A 463 -8.64 1.15 21.78
CA GLY A 463 -7.26 0.82 22.14
C GLY A 463 -6.87 1.31 23.53
N ARG A 464 -5.60 1.11 23.91
CA ARG A 464 -5.05 1.55 25.19
C ARG A 464 -4.32 2.89 25.01
N LEU A 465 -4.96 3.97 25.45
CA LEU A 465 -4.35 5.31 25.44
C LEU A 465 -3.44 5.52 26.65
N VAL A 466 -2.23 5.99 26.36
CA VAL A 466 -1.16 6.26 27.31
C VAL A 466 -0.84 7.75 27.29
N PHE A 467 -1.00 8.42 28.43
CA PHE A 467 -0.59 9.81 28.59
C PHE A 467 0.86 9.90 29.04
N VAL A 468 1.65 10.69 28.33
CA VAL A 468 3.05 10.97 28.67
C VAL A 468 3.17 12.41 29.15
N GLY A 469 3.65 12.58 30.38
CA GLY A 469 3.84 13.88 31.01
C GLY A 469 5.30 14.23 31.28
N THR A 470 5.54 15.49 31.54
CA THR A 470 6.78 16.03 32.07
C THR A 470 6.77 16.04 33.61
N SER A 471 7.92 16.28 34.24
CA SER A 471 8.00 16.43 35.71
C SER A 471 7.11 17.55 36.26
N SER A 472 6.81 18.58 35.47
CA SER A 472 6.00 19.73 35.91
C SER A 472 4.50 19.45 35.86
N ASN A 473 4.00 18.60 34.94
CA ASN A 473 2.56 18.35 34.78
C ASN A 473 2.13 16.91 35.13
N ILE A 474 3.04 15.98 35.45
CA ILE A 474 2.64 14.59 35.72
C ILE A 474 1.62 14.46 36.87
N LYS A 475 1.76 15.26 37.93
CA LYS A 475 0.79 15.29 39.04
C LYS A 475 -0.58 15.81 38.60
N TYR A 476 -0.62 16.69 37.61
CA TYR A 476 -1.86 17.19 37.02
C TYR A 476 -2.54 16.08 36.21
N LEU A 477 -1.78 15.36 35.38
CA LEU A 477 -2.32 14.24 34.60
C LEU A 477 -2.87 13.14 35.51
N TYR A 478 -2.16 12.75 36.59
CA TYR A 478 -2.65 11.75 37.54
C TYR A 478 -4.02 12.10 38.15
N ARG A 479 -4.24 13.38 38.47
CA ARG A 479 -5.54 13.84 39.02
C ARG A 479 -6.67 13.80 37.99
N ASN A 480 -6.36 14.02 36.71
CA ASN A 480 -7.37 14.23 35.68
C ASN A 480 -7.63 12.99 34.83
N VAL A 481 -6.65 12.14 34.56
CA VAL A 481 -6.78 10.95 33.69
C VAL A 481 -6.46 9.62 34.38
N GLY A 482 -5.94 9.67 35.61
CA GLY A 482 -5.58 8.51 36.43
C GLY A 482 -4.11 8.09 36.29
N GLU A 483 -3.64 7.21 37.16
CA GLU A 483 -2.23 6.75 37.19
C GLU A 483 -1.96 5.53 36.29
N THR A 484 -2.96 4.70 36.02
CA THR A 484 -2.80 3.37 35.41
C THR A 484 -2.24 3.36 33.98
N ASP A 485 -2.34 4.48 33.27
CA ASP A 485 -1.83 4.65 31.90
C ASP A 485 -1.20 6.05 31.71
N THR A 486 -0.63 6.58 32.77
CA THR A 486 0.03 7.89 32.75
C THR A 486 1.46 7.73 33.21
N TYR A 487 2.41 8.11 32.37
CA TYR A 487 3.83 7.93 32.64
C TYR A 487 4.58 9.24 32.47
N LYS A 488 5.51 9.49 33.39
CA LYS A 488 6.46 10.58 33.22
C LYS A 488 7.50 10.17 32.17
N ARG A 489 7.79 11.07 31.23
CA ARG A 489 8.92 10.90 30.31
C ARG A 489 10.21 10.59 31.08
N GLY A 490 11.05 9.75 30.48
CA GLY A 490 12.30 9.26 31.05
C GLY A 490 12.18 7.79 31.45
N GLN A 491 12.78 7.40 32.58
CA GLN A 491 12.86 5.99 32.98
C GLN A 491 11.48 5.31 33.12
N GLN A 492 10.49 6.00 33.69
CA GLN A 492 9.17 5.42 33.89
C GLN A 492 8.48 5.08 32.56
N LEU A 493 8.67 5.90 31.53
CA LEU A 493 8.18 5.61 30.19
C LEU A 493 8.96 4.46 29.53
N ALA A 494 10.29 4.43 29.72
CA ALA A 494 11.15 3.35 29.22
C ALA A 494 10.68 1.98 29.74
N ASP A 495 10.55 1.86 31.07
CA ASP A 495 10.13 0.62 31.74
C ASP A 495 8.76 0.15 31.24
N PHE A 496 7.85 1.08 30.98
CA PHE A 496 6.53 0.76 30.42
C PHE A 496 6.64 0.21 28.99
N LEU A 497 7.34 0.91 28.10
CA LEU A 497 7.50 0.48 26.71
C LEU A 497 8.17 -0.91 26.64
N ASP A 498 9.22 -1.13 27.43
CA ASP A 498 9.90 -2.42 27.48
C ASP A 498 8.96 -3.53 27.99
N SER A 499 8.14 -3.25 29.02
CA SER A 499 7.20 -4.24 29.55
C SER A 499 6.15 -4.70 28.53
N ILE A 500 5.65 -3.80 27.68
CA ILE A 500 4.66 -4.15 26.65
C ILE A 500 5.30 -4.84 25.44
N ILE A 501 6.59 -4.62 25.20
CA ILE A 501 7.36 -5.32 24.16
C ILE A 501 7.70 -6.74 24.62
N GLU A 502 8.18 -6.90 25.85
CA GLU A 502 8.60 -8.20 26.41
C GLU A 502 7.41 -9.15 26.62
N SER A 503 6.29 -8.64 27.18
CA SER A 503 5.11 -9.46 27.48
C SER A 503 4.43 -10.07 26.25
N ASN A 504 4.73 -9.57 25.05
CA ASN A 504 4.19 -10.06 23.77
C ASN A 504 5.21 -10.86 22.94
N SER A 505 6.43 -11.07 23.47
CA SER A 505 7.51 -11.86 22.84
C SER A 505 7.57 -13.32 23.32
N THR A 506 6.74 -13.68 24.31
CA THR A 506 6.47 -15.04 24.82
C THR A 506 5.08 -15.49 24.42
#